data_AF-A0A519K9V0-F1
#
_entry.id   AF-A0A519K9V0-F1
#
_cell.length_a   1.000
_cell.length_b   1.000
_cell.length_c   1.000
_cell.angle_alpha   90.00
_cell.angle_beta   90.00
_cell.angle_gamma   90.00
#
_symmetry.space_group_name_H-M   'P 1'
#
loop_
_entity.id
_entity.type
_entity.pdbx_description
1 polymer ?
#
loop_
_entity_poly.entity_id
_entity_poly.type
_entity_poly.pdbx_seq_one_letter_code
_entity_poly.pdbx_strand_id
1 'polypeptide(L)'
;MNDNFHVDVKGFPELKAKILALSNDKRKKTEIIGILRQVASSTVVAARNNAPVSQKAHLVSGTRSRKIIQPGALKKSIGVIVGKRGAAVENPTVYVGPRAKGNYDGWYGAMVEAGHNVYQNSTSYKSWGKNKTRNTLSRVRGKGKNNSVSFVQGTFYLKRAYESTGGTVTADGVAKVAKYIQKKIDQL
;
A
#
# COMPACT_ATOMS: atom_id res chain seq x y z
N MET A 1 -19.55 22.36 1.41
CA MET A 1 -20.74 21.71 0.82
C MET A 1 -20.88 20.36 1.48
N ASN A 2 -21.79 20.23 2.44
CA ASN A 2 -22.09 18.96 3.09
C ASN A 2 -23.17 18.29 2.24
N ASP A 3 -22.77 17.54 1.22
CA ASP A 3 -23.70 16.68 0.51
C ASP A 3 -24.17 15.59 1.47
N ASN A 4 -25.44 15.72 1.87
CA ASN A 4 -26.15 14.77 2.69
C ASN A 4 -26.48 13.53 1.84
N PHE A 5 -25.43 12.82 1.40
CA PHE A 5 -25.55 11.65 0.52
C PHE A 5 -26.00 10.45 1.38
N HIS A 6 -27.31 10.35 1.60
CA HIS A 6 -27.92 9.20 2.27
C HIS A 6 -28.03 8.05 1.27
N VAL A 7 -27.14 7.06 1.41
CA VAL A 7 -27.18 5.83 0.60
C VAL A 7 -27.58 4.68 1.50
N ASP A 8 -28.81 4.21 1.33
CA ASP A 8 -29.31 3.03 2.03
C ASP A 8 -28.83 1.75 1.34
N VAL A 9 -27.89 1.07 2.00
CA VAL A 9 -27.48 -0.28 1.62
C VAL A 9 -28.50 -1.26 2.19
N LYS A 10 -29.47 -1.66 1.36
CA LYS A 10 -30.44 -2.69 1.71
C LYS A 10 -29.74 -4.03 1.98
N GLY A 11 -30.31 -4.83 2.89
CA GLY A 11 -29.81 -6.18 3.22
C GLY A 11 -28.65 -6.24 4.22
N PHE A 12 -28.08 -5.10 4.65
CA PHE A 12 -27.02 -5.12 5.67
C PHE A 12 -27.47 -5.70 7.02
N PRO A 13 -28.68 -5.40 7.54
CA PRO A 13 -29.18 -6.03 8.77
C PRO A 13 -29.31 -7.55 8.64
N GLU A 14 -29.77 -8.03 7.48
CA GLU A 14 -29.91 -9.45 7.19
C GLU A 14 -28.55 -10.15 7.12
N LEU A 15 -27.58 -9.56 6.40
CA LEU A 15 -26.22 -10.10 6.36
C LEU A 15 -25.58 -10.11 7.75
N LYS A 16 -25.80 -9.08 8.56
CA LYS A 16 -25.33 -9.04 9.96
C LYS A 16 -25.89 -10.23 10.73
N ALA A 17 -27.19 -10.50 10.63
CA ALA A 17 -27.83 -11.63 11.30
C ALA A 17 -27.24 -12.97 10.83
N LYS A 18 -27.09 -13.17 9.50
CA LYS A 18 -26.48 -14.38 8.93
C LYS A 18 -25.03 -14.59 9.35
N ILE A 19 -24.22 -13.53 9.39
CA ILE A 19 -22.83 -13.61 9.86
C ILE A 19 -22.79 -13.95 11.36
N LEU A 20 -23.66 -13.36 12.18
CA LEU A 20 -23.71 -13.66 13.62
C LEU A 20 -24.13 -15.12 13.88
N ALA A 21 -25.04 -15.66 13.05
CA ALA A 21 -25.50 -17.04 13.11
C ALA A 21 -24.41 -18.07 12.73
N LEU A 22 -23.31 -17.66 12.09
CA LEU A 22 -22.19 -18.56 11.84
C LEU A 22 -21.59 -19.07 13.16
N SER A 23 -21.36 -20.36 13.26
CA SER A 23 -20.80 -20.99 14.47
C SER A 23 -19.29 -20.72 14.69
N ASN A 24 -18.56 -20.32 13.64
CA ASN A 24 -17.10 -20.21 13.68
C ASN A 24 -16.62 -18.77 13.43
N ASP A 25 -15.88 -18.21 14.39
CA ASP A 25 -15.30 -16.87 14.32
C ASP A 25 -14.35 -16.68 13.14
N LYS A 26 -13.65 -17.73 12.69
CA LYS A 26 -12.78 -17.66 11.51
C LYS A 26 -13.58 -17.37 10.24
N ARG A 27 -14.78 -17.94 10.12
CA ARG A 27 -15.67 -17.68 8.98
C ARG A 27 -16.23 -16.26 9.07
N LYS A 28 -16.70 -15.82 10.24
CA LYS A 28 -17.13 -14.43 10.47
C LYS A 28 -16.07 -13.42 10.07
N LYS A 29 -14.83 -13.64 10.54
CA LYS A 29 -13.68 -12.79 10.22
C LYS A 29 -13.40 -12.73 8.71
N THR A 30 -13.53 -13.86 8.02
CA THR A 30 -13.31 -13.94 6.56
C THR A 30 -14.35 -13.13 5.80
N GLU A 31 -15.63 -13.21 6.20
CA GLU A 31 -16.72 -12.44 5.59
C GLU A 31 -16.56 -10.94 5.82
N ILE A 32 -16.23 -10.53 7.05
CA ILE A 32 -16.00 -9.12 7.37
C ILE A 32 -14.80 -8.57 6.58
N ILE A 33 -13.69 -9.32 6.46
CA ILE A 33 -12.55 -8.93 5.61
C ILE A 33 -12.98 -8.76 4.14
N GLY A 34 -13.90 -9.61 3.67
CA GLY A 34 -14.48 -9.50 2.34
C GLY A 34 -15.17 -8.16 2.10
N ILE A 35 -16.04 -7.76 3.03
CA ILE A 35 -16.74 -6.46 2.99
C ILE A 35 -15.73 -5.31 3.02
N LEU A 36 -14.78 -5.35 3.95
CA LEU A 36 -13.74 -4.33 4.11
C LEU A 36 -12.89 -4.15 2.85
N ARG A 37 -12.61 -5.24 2.11
CA ARG A 37 -11.90 -5.17 0.82
C ARG A 37 -12.71 -4.44 -0.25
N GLN A 38 -14.03 -4.62 -0.28
CA GLN A 38 -14.88 -3.90 -1.23
C GLN A 38 -14.93 -2.41 -0.92
N VAL A 39 -15.09 -2.06 0.37
CA VAL A 39 -15.06 -0.68 0.85
C VAL A 39 -13.73 -0.02 0.49
N ALA A 40 -12.60 -0.68 0.76
CA ALA A 40 -11.26 -0.14 0.48
C ALA A 40 -10.93 0.00 -1.01
N SER A 41 -11.74 -0.55 -1.92
CA SER A 41 -11.41 -0.62 -3.35
C SER A 41 -11.35 0.75 -4.03
N SER A 42 -12.23 1.69 -3.64
CA SER A 42 -12.22 3.07 -4.15
C SER A 42 -10.95 3.80 -3.73
N THR A 43 -10.56 3.69 -2.45
CA THR A 43 -9.31 4.28 -1.93
C THR A 43 -8.08 3.68 -2.61
N VAL A 44 -8.09 2.38 -2.94
CA VAL A 44 -7.00 1.76 -3.73
C VAL A 44 -6.90 2.39 -5.12
N VAL A 45 -8.03 2.61 -5.81
CA VAL A 45 -8.05 3.26 -7.13
C VAL A 45 -7.52 4.69 -7.03
N ALA A 46 -8.02 5.48 -6.06
CA ALA A 46 -7.55 6.84 -5.81
C ALA A 46 -6.04 6.87 -5.51
N ALA A 47 -5.55 5.96 -4.65
CA ALA A 47 -4.14 5.84 -4.33
C ALA A 47 -3.28 5.50 -5.55
N ARG A 48 -3.76 4.63 -6.44
CA ARG A 48 -3.06 4.30 -7.70
C ARG A 48 -3.02 5.49 -8.65
N ASN A 49 -4.08 6.28 -8.71
CA ASN A 49 -4.13 7.46 -9.57
C ASN A 49 -3.16 8.54 -9.07
N ASN A 50 -3.12 8.75 -7.76
CA ASN A 50 -2.26 9.75 -7.11
C ASN A 50 -0.79 9.35 -7.00
N ALA A 51 -0.48 8.05 -7.10
CA ALA A 51 0.89 7.56 -6.95
C ALA A 51 1.78 8.04 -8.11
N PRO A 52 3.00 8.52 -7.82
CA PRO A 52 3.91 8.99 -8.85
C PRO A 52 4.45 7.83 -9.70
N VAL A 53 4.85 8.16 -10.94
CA VAL A 53 5.44 7.23 -11.90
C VAL A 53 6.83 7.74 -12.26
N SER A 54 7.84 6.87 -12.15
CA SER A 54 9.18 7.22 -12.62
C SER A 54 9.22 7.31 -14.14
N GLN A 55 10.02 8.22 -14.68
CA GLN A 55 10.21 8.33 -16.13
C GLN A 55 11.13 7.23 -16.69
N LYS A 56 11.97 6.64 -15.84
CA LYS A 56 13.00 5.66 -16.23
C LYS A 56 12.95 4.43 -15.33
N ALA A 57 13.47 3.32 -15.83
CA ALA A 57 13.69 2.13 -15.03
C ALA A 57 14.85 2.35 -14.06
N HIS A 58 14.74 1.77 -12.86
CA HIS A 58 15.75 1.89 -11.81
C HIS A 58 16.37 0.54 -11.51
N LEU A 59 17.70 0.46 -11.57
CA LEU A 59 18.41 -0.73 -11.10
C LEU A 59 18.55 -0.64 -9.57
N VAL A 60 17.85 -1.52 -8.87
CA VAL A 60 18.07 -1.74 -7.44
C VAL A 60 19.05 -2.89 -7.28
N SER A 61 20.25 -2.59 -6.78
CA SER A 61 21.30 -3.57 -6.54
C SER A 61 21.64 -3.57 -5.05
N GLY A 62 21.16 -4.59 -4.33
CA GLY A 62 21.59 -4.92 -2.97
C GLY A 62 22.61 -6.06 -2.97
N THR A 63 23.11 -6.42 -1.78
CA THR A 63 24.07 -7.54 -1.62
C THR A 63 23.47 -8.88 -2.04
N ARG A 64 22.15 -9.04 -1.93
CA ARG A 64 21.43 -10.29 -2.13
C ARG A 64 20.48 -10.28 -3.33
N SER A 65 20.32 -9.13 -4.01
CA SER A 65 19.40 -9.03 -5.14
C SER A 65 19.80 -7.89 -6.06
N ARG A 66 19.70 -8.15 -7.37
CA ARG A 66 19.77 -7.13 -8.41
C ARG A 66 18.49 -7.21 -9.21
N LYS A 67 17.69 -6.15 -9.18
CA LYS A 67 16.39 -6.09 -9.84
C LYS A 67 16.23 -4.77 -10.58
N ILE A 68 15.69 -4.85 -11.78
CA ILE A 68 15.26 -3.68 -12.54
C ILE A 68 13.80 -3.40 -12.14
N ILE A 69 13.57 -2.21 -11.59
CA ILE A 69 12.24 -1.73 -11.26
C ILE A 69 11.74 -0.88 -12.43
N GLN A 70 10.67 -1.33 -13.06
CA GLN A 70 10.04 -0.65 -14.18
C GLN A 70 9.20 0.55 -13.73
N PRO A 71 9.06 1.59 -14.56
CA PRO A 71 8.07 2.64 -14.40
C PRO A 71 6.68 2.10 -14.04
N GLY A 72 6.03 2.72 -13.05
CA GLY A 72 4.69 2.36 -12.63
C GLY A 72 4.58 1.12 -11.73
N ALA A 73 5.71 0.50 -11.34
CA ALA A 73 5.71 -0.61 -10.40
C ALA A 73 5.06 -0.26 -9.05
N LEU A 74 5.22 0.98 -8.57
CA LEU A 74 4.55 1.47 -7.36
C LEU A 74 3.02 1.41 -7.50
N LYS A 75 2.46 1.95 -8.59
CA LYS A 75 1.01 1.88 -8.88
C LYS A 75 0.49 0.45 -8.82
N LYS A 76 1.20 -0.49 -9.45
CA LYS A 76 0.84 -1.92 -9.45
C LYS A 76 0.93 -2.56 -8.06
N SER A 77 1.85 -2.08 -7.22
CA SER A 77 2.04 -2.60 -5.86
C SER A 77 0.92 -2.20 -4.89
N ILE A 78 0.27 -1.05 -5.11
CA ILE A 78 -0.79 -0.55 -4.23
C ILE A 78 -2.00 -1.48 -4.27
N GLY A 79 -2.44 -1.90 -3.09
CA GLY A 79 -3.60 -2.75 -2.91
C GLY A 79 -4.05 -2.81 -1.46
N VAL A 80 -4.96 -3.74 -1.20
CA VAL A 80 -5.47 -3.99 0.16
C VAL A 80 -4.55 -4.98 0.88
N ILE A 81 -4.15 -4.63 2.09
CA ILE A 81 -3.29 -5.41 2.98
C ILE A 81 -4.11 -5.82 4.19
N VAL A 82 -4.24 -7.11 4.44
CA VAL A 82 -4.94 -7.61 5.63
C VAL A 82 -4.01 -7.49 6.83
N GLY A 83 -4.46 -6.83 7.89
CA GLY A 83 -3.76 -6.76 9.15
C GLY A 83 -3.66 -8.14 9.81
N LYS A 84 -2.47 -8.48 10.33
CA LYS A 84 -2.21 -9.79 10.95
C LYS A 84 -1.66 -9.70 12.38
N ARG A 85 -1.50 -8.49 12.92
CA ARG A 85 -0.83 -8.23 14.20
C ARG A 85 -1.54 -7.12 14.96
N GLY A 86 -1.34 -7.07 16.27
CA GLY A 86 -1.96 -6.08 17.17
C GLY A 86 -3.49 -6.16 17.13
N ALA A 87 -4.14 -5.00 17.15
CA ALA A 87 -5.60 -4.89 17.09
C ALA A 87 -6.24 -5.62 15.89
N ALA A 88 -5.48 -5.89 14.81
CA ALA A 88 -6.00 -6.62 13.64
C ALA A 88 -6.20 -8.14 13.88
N VAL A 89 -5.66 -8.67 14.99
CA VAL A 89 -5.88 -10.06 15.41
C VAL A 89 -7.31 -10.23 15.92
N GLU A 90 -7.76 -9.32 16.77
CA GLU A 90 -9.09 -9.29 17.34
C GLU A 90 -10.11 -8.72 16.35
N ASN A 91 -9.83 -7.53 15.82
CA ASN A 91 -10.73 -6.82 14.92
C ASN A 91 -10.27 -6.96 13.46
N PRO A 92 -11.10 -7.50 12.55
CA PRO A 92 -10.74 -7.57 11.13
C PRO A 92 -10.42 -6.16 10.61
N THR A 93 -9.16 -5.96 10.22
CA THR A 93 -8.65 -4.67 9.77
C THR A 93 -7.96 -4.83 8.43
N VAL A 94 -8.21 -3.89 7.52
CA VAL A 94 -7.52 -3.79 6.24
C VAL A 94 -6.83 -2.43 6.12
N TYR A 95 -5.67 -2.43 5.48
CA TYR A 95 -4.91 -1.23 5.17
C TYR A 95 -4.83 -1.07 3.66
N VAL A 96 -4.77 0.17 3.18
CA VAL A 96 -4.49 0.47 1.77
C VAL A 96 -3.06 0.93 1.65
N GLY A 97 -2.28 0.27 0.79
CA GLY A 97 -0.89 0.63 0.62
C GLY A 97 -0.11 -0.26 -0.33
N PRO A 98 1.17 0.07 -0.55
CA PRO A 98 2.09 -0.71 -1.37
C PRO A 98 2.36 -2.07 -0.73
N ARG A 99 2.05 -3.14 -1.45
CA ARG A 99 2.27 -4.52 -1.00
C ARG A 99 3.75 -4.87 -1.09
N ALA A 100 4.29 -5.46 -0.03
CA ALA A 100 5.69 -5.90 0.07
C ALA A 100 5.89 -7.41 -0.14
N LYS A 101 4.84 -8.16 -0.49
CA LYS A 101 4.90 -9.62 -0.70
C LYS A 101 4.59 -10.00 -2.15
N GLY A 102 5.18 -11.12 -2.58
CA GLY A 102 4.96 -11.72 -3.90
C GLY A 102 5.70 -10.96 -4.99
N ASN A 103 5.06 -10.77 -6.14
CA ASN A 103 5.62 -10.05 -7.29
C ASN A 103 5.72 -8.52 -7.07
N TYR A 104 5.23 -8.04 -5.93
CA TYR A 104 5.19 -6.63 -5.56
C TYR A 104 6.24 -6.40 -4.49
N ASP A 105 7.27 -5.62 -4.80
CA ASP A 105 8.35 -5.36 -3.84
C ASP A 105 8.01 -4.28 -2.84
N GLY A 106 6.95 -3.48 -3.07
CA GLY A 106 6.58 -2.36 -2.21
C GLY A 106 7.73 -1.37 -1.94
N TRP A 107 8.81 -1.45 -2.72
CA TRP A 107 10.14 -0.96 -2.37
C TRP A 107 10.15 0.55 -2.11
N TYR A 108 9.42 1.28 -2.95
CA TYR A 108 9.30 2.74 -2.86
C TYR A 108 8.16 3.20 -1.96
N GLY A 109 7.40 2.28 -1.37
CA GLY A 109 6.15 2.59 -0.71
C GLY A 109 6.31 3.64 0.39
N ALA A 110 7.19 3.38 1.34
CA ALA A 110 7.50 4.30 2.43
C ALA A 110 8.37 5.49 1.98
N MET A 111 9.31 5.24 1.06
CA MET A 111 10.27 6.25 0.57
C MET A 111 9.58 7.39 -0.22
N VAL A 112 8.51 7.06 -0.93
CA VAL A 112 7.73 8.01 -1.73
C VAL A 112 6.63 8.68 -0.90
N GLU A 113 6.09 7.98 0.09
CA GLU A 113 5.06 8.54 0.96
C GLU A 113 5.65 9.55 1.96
N ALA A 114 6.69 9.17 2.71
CA ALA A 114 7.28 9.99 3.76
C ALA A 114 8.44 10.88 3.30
N GLY A 115 8.92 10.69 2.07
CA GLY A 115 10.17 11.30 1.59
C GLY A 115 11.40 10.57 2.11
N HIS A 116 12.58 10.99 1.64
CA HIS A 116 13.84 10.38 2.05
C HIS A 116 15.02 11.34 1.91
N ASN A 117 16.03 11.12 2.76
CA ASN A 117 17.31 11.81 2.65
C ASN A 117 18.09 11.29 1.42
N VAL A 118 18.69 12.20 0.69
CA VAL A 118 19.74 11.94 -0.31
C VAL A 118 21.07 12.06 0.41
N TYR A 119 21.89 11.03 0.30
CA TYR A 119 23.22 11.00 0.92
C TYR A 119 24.29 11.29 -0.12
N GLN A 120 25.37 11.94 0.31
CA GLN A 120 26.51 12.19 -0.54
C GLN A 120 27.15 10.84 -0.88
N ASN A 121 27.33 10.55 -2.17
CA ASN A 121 28.21 9.46 -2.55
C ASN A 121 29.63 9.86 -2.12
N SER A 122 30.28 9.03 -1.30
CA SER A 122 31.68 9.27 -0.95
C SER A 122 32.51 9.23 -2.23
N THR A 123 33.02 10.38 -2.64
CA THR A 123 33.93 10.57 -3.78
C THR A 123 35.30 9.93 -3.58
N SER A 124 35.53 9.19 -2.48
CA SER A 124 36.80 8.50 -2.23
C SER A 124 36.92 7.26 -3.11
N TYR A 125 37.41 7.49 -4.33
CA TYR A 125 37.98 6.50 -5.23
C TYR A 125 39.17 5.82 -4.52
N LYS A 126 38.95 4.70 -3.82
CA LYS A 126 40.07 3.87 -3.36
C LYS A 126 40.56 3.02 -4.55
N SER A 127 41.53 3.57 -5.29
CA SER A 127 42.38 2.81 -6.21
C SER A 127 43.14 1.75 -5.42
N TRP A 128 42.68 0.50 -5.46
CA TRP A 128 43.43 -0.66 -4.96
C TRP A 128 44.16 -1.31 -6.12
N GLY A 129 45.34 -0.79 -6.45
CA GLY A 129 46.32 -1.46 -7.31
C GLY A 129 45.94 -1.57 -8.79
N LYS A 130 46.99 -1.65 -9.62
CA LYS A 130 46.89 -1.87 -11.07
C LYS A 130 46.12 -3.18 -11.30
N ASN A 131 45.02 -3.13 -12.04
CA ASN A 131 44.17 -4.26 -12.47
C ASN A 131 43.08 -4.71 -11.48
N LYS A 132 42.06 -3.86 -11.28
CA LYS A 132 40.61 -4.21 -11.38
C LYS A 132 39.78 -3.01 -10.90
N THR A 133 39.34 -2.16 -11.81
CA THR A 133 38.25 -1.19 -11.57
C THR A 133 36.92 -1.92 -11.45
N ARG A 134 36.75 -2.74 -10.40
CA ARG A 134 35.41 -3.13 -9.97
C ARG A 134 34.85 -1.97 -9.18
N ASN A 135 33.74 -1.43 -9.66
CA ASN A 135 32.97 -0.35 -9.07
C ASN A 135 32.40 -0.78 -7.71
N THR A 136 33.25 -0.86 -6.69
CA THR A 136 32.86 -1.16 -5.32
C THR A 136 32.47 0.15 -4.67
N LEU A 137 31.21 0.55 -4.84
CA LEU A 137 30.57 1.52 -3.97
C LEU A 137 30.82 1.05 -2.53
N SER A 138 31.76 1.69 -1.83
CA SER A 138 31.98 1.46 -0.42
C SER A 138 30.66 1.82 0.25
N ARG A 139 29.98 0.82 0.80
CA ARG A 139 28.82 1.07 1.66
C ARG A 139 29.34 1.92 2.81
N VAL A 140 29.07 3.22 2.77
CA VAL A 140 29.26 4.11 3.92
C VAL A 140 28.33 3.60 5.01
N ARG A 141 28.88 2.74 5.86
CA ARG A 141 28.22 2.16 7.01
C ARG A 141 28.34 3.21 8.13
N GLY A 142 27.41 4.18 8.14
CA GLY A 142 27.30 5.24 9.13
C GLY A 142 26.43 6.37 8.56
N LYS A 143 25.09 6.39 8.70
CA LYS A 143 24.30 6.67 9.92
C LYS A 143 24.76 7.92 10.68
N GLY A 144 24.37 9.08 10.16
CA GLY A 144 24.36 10.37 10.86
C GLY A 144 23.69 11.44 9.98
N LYS A 145 22.99 12.43 10.59
CA LYS A 145 22.42 13.61 9.90
C LYS A 145 23.46 14.38 9.06
N ASN A 146 24.74 14.21 9.37
CA ASN A 146 25.82 15.04 8.85
C ASN A 146 26.24 14.71 7.40
N ASN A 147 25.76 13.60 6.81
CA ASN A 147 26.07 13.20 5.43
C ASN A 147 24.88 13.28 4.46
N SER A 148 23.72 13.79 4.91
CA SER A 148 22.60 14.06 3.99
C SER A 148 22.85 15.37 3.26
N VAL A 149 22.87 15.32 1.93
CA VAL A 149 23.08 16.49 1.06
C VAL A 149 21.77 17.23 0.83
N SER A 150 20.67 16.48 0.76
CA SER A 150 19.34 17.04 0.56
C SER A 150 18.25 16.07 1.04
N PHE A 151 17.01 16.54 1.11
CA PHE A 151 15.84 15.74 1.40
C PHE A 151 14.86 15.82 0.22
N VAL A 152 14.44 14.66 -0.29
CA VAL A 152 13.37 14.57 -1.27
C VAL A 152 12.05 14.51 -0.52
N GLN A 153 11.19 15.51 -0.72
CA GLN A 153 9.87 15.54 -0.10
C GLN A 153 9.01 14.36 -0.54
N GLY A 154 8.24 13.82 0.41
CA GLY A 154 7.23 12.82 0.15
C GLY A 154 6.07 13.38 -0.67
N THR A 155 5.43 12.53 -1.46
CA THR A 155 4.27 12.91 -2.29
C THR A 155 2.93 12.70 -1.58
N PHE A 156 2.94 12.08 -0.39
CA PHE A 156 1.77 11.80 0.45
C PHE A 156 0.53 11.34 -0.35
N TYR A 157 0.73 10.42 -1.30
CA TYR A 157 -0.30 10.02 -2.25
C TYR A 157 -1.38 9.16 -1.59
N LEU A 158 -1.04 8.44 -0.52
CA LEU A 158 -2.02 7.70 0.28
C LEU A 158 -2.88 8.65 1.10
N LYS A 159 -2.29 9.69 1.71
CA LYS A 159 -3.04 10.74 2.43
C LYS A 159 -4.04 11.43 1.50
N ARG A 160 -3.59 11.90 0.33
CA ARG A 160 -4.46 12.53 -0.68
C ARG A 160 -5.57 11.59 -1.15
N ALA A 161 -5.27 10.30 -1.33
CA ALA A 161 -6.28 9.31 -1.69
C ALA A 161 -7.31 9.14 -0.57
N TYR A 162 -6.87 9.02 0.68
CA TYR A 162 -7.77 8.93 1.83
C TYR A 162 -8.68 10.14 1.93
N GLU A 163 -8.12 11.35 1.85
CA GLU A 163 -8.85 12.63 1.87
C GLU A 163 -9.84 12.74 0.71
N SER A 164 -9.43 12.39 -0.51
CA SER A 164 -10.33 12.41 -1.68
C SER A 164 -11.50 11.46 -1.58
N THR A 165 -11.31 10.34 -0.87
CA THR A 165 -12.38 9.38 -0.61
C THR A 165 -13.07 9.64 0.72
N GLY A 166 -12.61 10.59 1.55
CA GLY A 166 -13.14 10.85 2.90
C GLY A 166 -13.18 9.64 3.84
N GLY A 167 -12.51 8.54 3.52
CA GLY A 167 -12.81 7.22 4.08
C GLY A 167 -14.24 6.71 3.81
N THR A 168 -15.03 7.43 3.02
CA THR A 168 -16.41 7.13 2.66
C THR A 168 -16.48 6.22 1.44
N VAL A 169 -17.60 5.51 1.36
CA VAL A 169 -17.92 4.63 0.25
C VAL A 169 -18.45 5.51 -0.89
N THR A 170 -17.66 5.69 -1.95
CA THR A 170 -18.13 6.27 -3.22
C THR A 170 -19.37 5.52 -3.73
N ALA A 171 -20.26 6.14 -4.52
CA ALA A 171 -21.44 5.45 -5.07
C ALA A 171 -21.10 4.10 -5.74
N ASP A 172 -20.00 4.02 -6.50
CA ASP A 172 -19.48 2.78 -7.08
C ASP A 172 -19.08 1.73 -6.03
N GLY A 173 -18.52 2.20 -4.92
CA GLY A 173 -18.19 1.37 -3.76
C GLY A 173 -19.46 0.82 -3.11
N VAL A 174 -20.52 1.62 -3.03
CA VAL A 174 -21.80 1.17 -2.46
C VAL A 174 -22.40 0.09 -3.34
N ALA A 175 -22.43 0.28 -4.66
CA ALA A 175 -22.91 -0.75 -5.59
C ALA A 175 -22.12 -2.06 -5.48
N LYS A 176 -20.78 -1.99 -5.34
CA LYS A 176 -19.94 -3.18 -5.14
C LYS A 176 -20.20 -3.87 -3.80
N VAL A 177 -20.35 -3.08 -2.74
CA VAL A 177 -20.67 -3.58 -1.39
C VAL A 177 -22.05 -4.22 -1.38
N ALA A 178 -23.08 -3.56 -1.92
CA ALA A 178 -24.43 -4.11 -2.03
C ALA A 178 -24.45 -5.41 -2.84
N LYS A 179 -23.79 -5.45 -4.00
CA LYS A 179 -23.66 -6.68 -4.81
C LYS A 179 -22.94 -7.80 -4.04
N TYR A 180 -21.90 -7.46 -3.27
CA TYR A 180 -21.19 -8.43 -2.45
C TYR A 180 -22.05 -8.94 -1.30
N ILE A 181 -22.78 -8.05 -0.62
CA ILE A 181 -23.73 -8.37 0.44
C ILE A 181 -24.79 -9.32 -0.07
N GLN A 182 -25.45 -9.00 -1.19
CA GLN A 182 -26.49 -9.84 -1.77
C GLN A 182 -25.92 -11.23 -2.11
N LYS A 183 -24.78 -11.28 -2.80
CA LYS A 183 -24.10 -12.55 -3.11
C LYS A 183 -23.80 -13.39 -1.86
N LYS A 184 -23.47 -12.74 -0.74
CA LYS A 184 -23.19 -13.44 0.51
C LYS A 184 -24.45 -13.89 1.24
N ILE A 185 -25.52 -13.11 1.18
CA ILE A 185 -26.84 -13.53 1.63
C ILE A 185 -27.29 -14.77 0.85
N ASP A 186 -27.12 -14.79 -0.46
CA ASP A 186 -27.54 -15.93 -1.30
C ASP A 186 -26.69 -17.20 -1.05
N GLN A 187 -25.46 -17.04 -0.54
CA GLN A 187 -24.52 -18.14 -0.28
C GLN A 187 -24.60 -18.73 1.13
N LEU A 188 -25.10 -17.95 2.10
CA LEU A 188 -25.15 -18.28 3.53
C LEU A 188 -26.57 -18.70 3.95
#